data_AF-A0A970IN20-F1
#
_entry.id   AF-A0A970IN20-F1
#
_cell.length_a   1.000
_cell.length_b   1.000
_cell.length_c   1.000
_cell.angle_alpha   90.00
_cell.angle_beta   90.00
_cell.angle_gamma   90.00
#
_symmetry.space_group_name_H-M   'P 1'
#
loop_
_entity.id
_entity.type
_entity.pdbx_description
1 polymer ?
#
loop_
_entity_poly.entity_id
_entity_poly.type
_entity_poly.pdbx_seq_one_letter_code
_entity_poly.pdbx_strand_id
1 'polypeptide(L)' 'DGSLDMYEVVKALYDTGFDGYVRPDHGRMIWDENGRPGYGLYDRALGIAYLNGLWEAIEKADRN' A
#
# COMPACT_ATOMS: atom_id res chain seq x y z
N ASP A 1 -3.85 -8.49 -5.91
CA ASP A 1 -3.48 -9.32 -7.06
C ASP A 1 -2.72 -8.45 -8.04
N GLY A 2 -1.60 -8.94 -8.56
CA GLY A 2 -0.63 -8.16 -9.34
C GLY A 2 0.62 -8.97 -9.62
N SER A 3 1.57 -8.39 -10.35
CA SER A 3 2.84 -9.04 -10.72
C SER A 3 4.01 -8.71 -9.79
N LEU A 4 3.80 -7.82 -8.80
CA LEU A 4 4.82 -7.40 -7.84
C LEU A 4 4.53 -8.00 -6.46
N ASP A 5 5.59 -8.46 -5.80
CA ASP A 5 5.53 -8.86 -4.40
C ASP A 5 5.56 -7.60 -3.51
N MET A 6 4.38 -7.15 -3.09
CA MET A 6 4.26 -5.95 -2.28
C MET A 6 4.79 -6.14 -0.87
N TYR A 7 4.82 -7.36 -0.34
CA TYR A 7 5.40 -7.61 0.97
C TYR A 7 6.91 -7.34 0.94
N GLU A 8 7.61 -7.91 -0.05
CA GLU A 8 9.07 -7.71 -0.20
C GLU A 8 9.44 -6.24 -0.48
N VAL A 9 8.62 -5.52 -1.26
CA VAL A 9 8.83 -4.07 -1.48
C VAL A 9 8.71 -3.28 -0.18
N VAL A 10 7.66 -3.52 0.61
CA VAL A 10 7.46 -2.82 1.89
C VAL A 10 8.53 -3.22 2.89
N LYS A 11 8.93 -4.50 2.91
CA LYS A 11 10.03 -5.00 3.76
C LYS A 11 11.35 -4.33 3.43
N ALA A 12 11.67 -4.16 2.14
CA ALA A 12 12.88 -3.44 1.74
C ALA A 12 12.88 -1.96 2.21
N LEU A 13 11.72 -1.29 2.16
CA LEU A 13 11.58 0.06 2.72
C LEU A 13 11.78 0.08 4.24
N TYR A 14 11.21 -0.90 4.95
CA TYR A 14 11.38 -1.04 6.39
C TYR A 14 12.85 -1.31 6.78
N ASP A 15 13.47 -2.31 6.16
CA ASP A 15 14.85 -2.75 6.44
C ASP A 15 15.89 -1.65 6.17
N THR A 16 15.60 -0.75 5.22
CA THR A 16 16.46 0.40 4.89
C THR A 16 16.24 1.61 5.79
N GLY A 17 15.28 1.55 6.72
CA GLY A 17 14.96 2.65 7.64
C GLY A 17 14.31 3.85 6.94
N PHE A 18 13.53 3.61 5.88
CA PHE A 18 12.86 4.69 5.15
C PHE A 18 11.85 5.45 6.05
N ASP A 19 12.03 6.77 6.16
CA ASP A 19 11.20 7.68 6.99
C ASP A 19 10.46 8.74 6.13
N GLY A 20 10.23 8.44 4.85
CA GLY A 20 9.51 9.32 3.93
C GLY A 20 8.02 9.04 3.86
N TYR A 21 7.30 9.86 3.08
CA TYR A 21 5.88 9.64 2.80
C TYR A 21 5.66 8.57 1.73
N VAL A 22 4.71 7.68 1.98
CA VAL A 22 4.23 6.67 1.02
C VAL A 22 2.78 6.96 0.64
N ARG A 23 2.43 6.73 -0.63
CA ARG A 23 1.05 6.80 -1.14
C ARG A 23 0.75 5.56 -1.98
N PRO A 24 -0.52 5.12 -2.06
CA PRO A 24 -0.94 3.96 -2.88
C PRO A 24 -0.93 4.26 -4.39
N ASP A 25 -0.56 5.49 -4.77
CA ASP A 25 -0.53 6.03 -6.13
C ASP A 25 -1.88 6.03 -6.86
N HIS A 26 -2.21 4.94 -7.57
CA HIS A 26 -3.41 4.78 -8.38
C HIS A 26 -4.28 3.60 -7.89
N GLY A 27 -5.59 3.68 -8.14
CA GLY A 27 -6.53 2.61 -7.84
C GLY A 27 -7.53 2.38 -8.97
N ARG A 28 -8.23 1.25 -8.93
CA ARG A 28 -9.37 0.97 -9.82
C ARG A 28 -10.53 1.90 -9.47
N MET A 29 -11.36 2.19 -10.46
CA MET A 29 -12.64 2.85 -10.21
C MET A 29 -13.63 1.79 -9.71
N ILE A 30 -13.97 1.82 -8.42
CA ILE A 30 -14.88 0.84 -7.80
C ILE A 30 -16.14 1.51 -7.25
N TRP A 31 -17.20 0.73 -7.03
CA TRP A 31 -18.47 1.19 -6.45
C TRP A 31 -19.09 2.37 -7.21
N ASP A 32 -19.08 2.28 -8.54
CA ASP A 32 -19.65 3.28 -9.46
C ASP A 32 -19.11 4.71 -9.25
N GLU A 33 -17.90 4.84 -8.69
CA GLU A 33 -17.26 6.15 -8.50
C GLU A 33 -16.90 6.79 -9.85
N ASN A 34 -17.11 8.11 -9.95
CA ASN A 34 -16.81 8.90 -11.14
C ASN A 34 -15.66 9.87 -10.85
N GLY A 35 -14.76 10.06 -11.81
CA GLY A 35 -13.63 10.97 -11.65
C GLY A 35 -12.50 10.70 -12.64
N ARG A 36 -11.33 11.28 -12.35
CA ARG A 36 -10.11 11.04 -13.15
C ARG A 36 -9.70 9.57 -13.01
N PRO A 37 -9.47 8.83 -14.11
CA PRO A 37 -9.04 7.44 -14.06
C PRO A 37 -7.81 7.26 -13.17
N GLY A 38 -7.86 6.28 -12.27
CA GLY A 38 -6.77 6.00 -11.34
C GLY A 38 -6.80 6.81 -10.03
N TYR A 39 -7.58 7.89 -9.97
CA TYR A 39 -7.62 8.81 -8.82
C TYR A 39 -8.92 8.76 -8.00
N GLY A 40 -9.75 7.74 -8.22
CA GLY A 40 -10.88 7.39 -7.36
C GLY A 40 -10.48 7.28 -5.89
N LEU A 41 -11.40 7.55 -4.98
CA LEU A 41 -11.12 7.54 -3.54
C LEU A 41 -10.98 6.11 -3.03
N TYR A 42 -11.89 5.24 -3.47
CA TYR A 42 -12.19 4.01 -2.76
C TYR A 42 -11.07 2.98 -2.85
N ASP A 43 -10.62 2.62 -4.05
CA ASP A 43 -9.58 1.60 -4.20
C ASP A 43 -8.20 2.11 -3.72
N ARG A 44 -7.95 3.43 -3.78
CA ARG A 44 -6.74 4.03 -3.18
C ARG A 44 -6.78 3.95 -1.64
N ALA A 45 -7.95 4.17 -1.03
CA ALA A 45 -8.11 4.01 0.42
C ALA A 45 -7.87 2.55 0.86
N LEU A 46 -8.36 1.58 0.08
CA LEU A 46 -8.06 0.17 0.30
C LEU A 46 -6.56 -0.14 0.13
N GLY A 47 -5.92 0.45 -0.88
CA GLY A 47 -4.49 0.31 -1.12
C GLY A 47 -3.64 0.81 0.04
N ILE A 48 -3.92 1.99 0.60
CA ILE A 48 -3.14 2.50 1.75
C ILE A 48 -3.41 1.68 3.03
N ALA A 49 -4.64 1.21 3.25
CA ALA A 49 -4.94 0.32 4.37
C ALA A 49 -4.16 -1.00 4.27
N TYR A 50 -4.03 -1.56 3.06
CA TYR A 50 -3.21 -2.75 2.81
C TYR A 50 -1.72 -2.50 3.09
N LEU A 51 -1.16 -1.39 2.61
CA LEU A 51 0.26 -1.04 2.87
C LEU A 51 0.54 -0.88 4.37
N ASN A 52 -0.36 -0.24 5.13
CA ASN A 52 -0.23 -0.12 6.58
C ASN A 52 -0.24 -1.50 7.27
N GLY A 53 -1.12 -2.40 6.83
CA GLY A 53 -1.17 -3.76 7.37
C GLY A 53 0.12 -4.56 7.10
N LEU A 54 0.72 -4.42 5.91
CA LEU A 54 2.01 -5.02 5.61
C LEU A 54 3.12 -4.48 6.52
N TRP A 55 3.19 -3.15 6.66
CA TRP A 55 4.19 -2.50 7.51
C TRP A 55 4.09 -2.96 8.97
N GLU A 56 2.86 -2.96 9.53
CA GLU A 56 2.61 -3.44 10.89
C GLU A 56 3.00 -4.91 11.06
N ALA A 57 2.70 -5.76 10.08
CA ALA A 57 3.06 -7.18 10.12
C ALA A 57 4.58 -7.39 10.09
N ILE A 58 5.31 -6.63 9.27
CA ILE A 58 6.78 -6.66 9.21
C ILE A 58 7.37 -6.22 10.56
N GLU A 59 6.90 -5.09 11.10
CA GLU A 59 7.37 -4.60 12.40
C GLU A 59 7.13 -5.60 13.54
N LYS A 60 5.97 -6.28 13.56
CA LYS A 60 5.67 -7.32 14.56
C LYS A 60 6.51 -8.57 14.37
N ALA A 61 6.84 -8.93 13.13
CA ALA A 61 7.67 -10.09 12.84
C ALA A 61 9.13 -9.87 13.25
N ASP A 62 9.67 -8.66 13.06
CA ASP A 62 11.04 -8.30 13.45
C ASP A 62 11.24 -8.25 14.98
N ARG A 63 10.16 -7.96 15.72
CA ARG A 63 10.17 -7.91 17.19
C ARG A 63 10.06 -9.28 17.87
N ASN A 64 9.86 -10.37 17.13
CA ASN A 64 9.74 -11.75 17.65
C ASN A 64 11.01 -12.55 17.37
#